data_AF-A0A191ZDV2-F1
#
_entry.id   AF-A0A191ZDV2-F1
#
_cell.length_a   1.000
_cell.length_b   1.000
_cell.length_c   1.000
_cell.angle_alpha   90.00
_cell.angle_beta   90.00
_cell.angle_gamma   90.00
#
_symmetry.space_group_name_H-M   'P 1'
#
loop_
_entity.id
_entity.type
_entity.pdbx_description
1 polymer ?
#
loop_
_entity_poly.entity_id
_entity_poly.type
_entity_poly.pdbx_seq_one_letter_code
_entity_poly.pdbx_strand_id
1 'polypeptide(L)'
;MAGRIEAVTRVMLHMAVELEERGIIDGPQFSAGLRESLRPSPVASGHLFVARDRLQELAGNLDAARATRRSRATPGEIHKGFG
;
A
#
# COMPACT_ATOMS: atom_id res chain seq x y z
N MET A 1 -13.73 17.61 5.32
CA MET A 1 -12.63 16.78 5.86
C MET A 1 -12.31 15.58 4.98
N ALA A 2 -13.31 14.83 4.48
CA ALA A 2 -13.11 13.63 3.65
C ALA A 2 -12.15 13.82 2.46
N GLY A 3 -12.30 14.90 1.67
CA GLY A 3 -11.43 15.14 0.50
C GLY A 3 -9.95 15.42 0.84
N ARG A 4 -9.64 15.96 2.03
CA ARG A 4 -8.25 16.15 2.46
C ARG A 4 -7.59 14.83 2.84
N ILE A 5 -8.34 13.96 3.53
CA ILE A 5 -7.86 12.63 3.89
C ILE A 5 -7.60 11.81 2.62
N GLU A 6 -8.52 11.86 1.65
CA GLU A 6 -8.34 11.19 0.36
C GLU A 6 -7.10 11.67 -0.38
N ALA A 7 -6.88 12.99 -0.47
CA ALA A 7 -5.71 13.55 -1.13
C ALA A 7 -4.40 13.09 -0.48
N VAL A 8 -4.33 13.08 0.86
CA VAL A 8 -3.15 12.60 1.60
C VAL A 8 -2.94 11.11 1.36
N THR A 9 -4.00 10.30 1.41
CA THR A 9 -3.95 8.86 1.12
C THR A 9 -3.40 8.59 -0.29
N ARG A 10 -3.86 9.33 -1.31
CA ARG A 10 -3.36 9.19 -2.69
C ARG A 10 -1.88 9.58 -2.80
N VAL A 11 -1.46 10.66 -2.17
CA VAL A 11 -0.05 11.08 -2.16
C VAL A 11 0.84 10.03 -1.49
N MET A 12 0.42 9.48 -0.34
CA MET A 12 1.14 8.41 0.36
C MET A 12 1.22 7.13 -0.49
N LEU A 13 0.16 6.77 -1.20
CA LEU A 13 0.15 5.65 -2.16
C LEU A 13 1.19 5.86 -3.26
N HIS A 14 1.19 7.03 -3.90
CA HIS A 14 2.13 7.33 -4.97
C HIS A 14 3.58 7.30 -4.50
N MET A 15 3.88 7.85 -3.32
CA MET A 15 5.23 7.80 -2.76
C MET A 15 5.66 6.37 -2.42
N ALA A 16 4.79 5.56 -1.81
CA ALA A 16 5.11 4.17 -1.51
C ALA A 16 5.41 3.36 -2.79
N VAL A 17 4.65 3.58 -3.86
CA VAL A 17 4.90 2.93 -5.17
C VAL A 17 6.25 3.35 -5.74
N GLU A 18 6.54 4.65 -5.79
CA GLU A 18 7.80 5.17 -6.34
C GLU A 18 9.02 4.63 -5.56
N LEU A 19 8.92 4.56 -4.24
CA LEU A 19 9.99 4.04 -3.39
C LEU A 19 10.17 2.52 -3.55
N GLU A 20 9.08 1.77 -3.74
CA GLU A 20 9.13 0.31 -3.99
C GLU A 20 9.76 0.03 -5.37
N GLU A 21 9.36 0.76 -6.41
CA GLU A 21 9.91 0.60 -7.77
C GLU A 21 11.40 0.95 -7.86
N ARG A 22 11.87 1.88 -7.03
CA ARG A 22 13.31 2.20 -6.88
C ARG A 22 14.07 1.19 -6.00
N GLY A 23 13.40 0.20 -5.42
CA GLY A 23 14.01 -0.77 -4.50
C GLY A 23 14.45 -0.19 -3.16
N ILE A 24 13.94 1.00 -2.79
CA ILE A 24 14.29 1.69 -1.52
C ILE A 24 13.53 1.08 -0.35
N ILE A 25 12.29 0.63 -0.59
CA ILE A 25 11.48 -0.05 0.42
C ILE A 25 11.08 -1.44 -0.07
N ASP A 26 11.04 -2.40 0.86
CA ASP A 26 10.31 -3.65 0.68
C ASP A 26 8.82 -3.36 0.88
N GLY A 27 8.08 -3.31 -0.22
CA GLY A 27 6.66 -3.01 -0.22
C GLY A 27 5.83 -3.96 0.66
N PRO A 28 5.98 -5.30 0.54
CA PRO A 28 5.33 -6.25 1.45
C PRO A 28 5.63 -6.01 2.94
N GLN A 29 6.90 -5.80 3.29
CA GLN A 29 7.30 -5.53 4.67
C GLN A 29 6.72 -4.20 5.18
N PHE A 30 6.69 -3.17 4.33
CA PHE A 30 6.07 -1.89 4.64
C PHE A 30 4.57 -2.02 4.93
N SER A 31 3.82 -2.72 4.07
CA SER A 31 2.38 -2.98 4.28
C SER A 31 2.14 -3.73 5.61
N ALA A 32 2.99 -4.70 5.94
CA ALA A 32 2.89 -5.46 7.19
C ALA A 32 3.19 -4.59 8.43
N GLY A 33 4.27 -3.81 8.39
CA GLY A 33 4.63 -2.88 9.47
C GLY A 33 3.58 -1.79 9.70
N LEU A 34 2.96 -1.29 8.63
CA LEU A 34 1.85 -0.35 8.72
C LEU A 34 0.67 -0.99 9.47
N ARG A 35 0.23 -2.20 9.10
CA ARG A 35 -0.84 -2.91 9.82
C ARG A 35 -0.52 -3.17 11.28
N GLU A 36 0.73 -3.50 11.58
CA GLU A 36 1.20 -3.74 12.95
C GLU A 36 1.14 -2.46 13.80
N SER A 37 1.56 -1.33 13.24
CA SER A 37 1.50 -0.01 13.92
C SER A 37 0.06 0.45 14.20
N LEU A 38 -0.91 -0.12 13.49
CA LEU A 38 -2.34 0.16 13.61
C LEU A 38 -3.07 -0.80 14.56
N ARG A 39 -2.35 -1.64 15.31
CA ARG A 39 -2.99 -2.46 16.34
C ARG A 39 -3.65 -1.57 17.40
N PRO A 40 -4.81 -1.97 17.95
CA PRO A 40 -5.53 -1.14 18.89
C PRO A 40 -4.69 -0.96 20.16
N SER A 41 -4.30 0.28 20.44
CA SER A 41 -3.72 0.65 21.72
C SER A 41 -4.85 0.95 22.71
N PRO A 42 -4.79 0.47 23.96
CA PRO A 42 -5.79 0.76 24.98
C PRO A 42 -5.88 2.26 25.34
N VAL A 43 -4.94 3.09 24.85
CA VAL A 43 -4.86 4.53 25.08
C VAL A 43 -5.46 5.35 23.91
N ALA A 44 -5.97 4.71 22.86
CA ALA A 44 -6.42 5.41 21.66
C ALA A 44 -7.81 6.06 21.84
N SER A 45 -7.85 7.39 21.80
CA SER A 45 -9.07 8.23 21.76
C SER A 45 -9.98 7.83 20.59
N GLY A 46 -11.31 7.97 20.72
CA GLY A 46 -12.28 7.59 19.67
C GLY A 46 -12.04 8.17 18.27
N HIS A 47 -11.37 9.32 18.16
CA HIS A 47 -10.96 9.91 16.88
C HIS A 47 -9.86 9.13 16.14
N LEU A 48 -9.04 8.36 16.87
CA LEU A 48 -8.01 7.49 16.29
C LEU A 48 -8.60 6.25 15.63
N PHE A 49 -9.84 5.87 15.96
CA PHE A 49 -10.51 4.71 15.36
C PHE A 49 -10.77 4.93 13.86
N VAL A 50 -11.30 6.10 13.48
CA VAL A 50 -11.55 6.43 12.07
C VAL A 50 -10.24 6.55 11.29
N ALA A 51 -9.20 7.14 11.88
CA ALA A 51 -7.88 7.23 11.26
C ALA A 51 -7.28 5.83 11.03
N ARG A 52 -7.43 4.94 12.01
CA ARG A 52 -6.98 3.55 11.93
C ARG A 52 -7.65 2.79 10.79
N ASP A 53 -8.97 2.87 10.68
CA ASP A 53 -9.72 2.20 9.61
C ASP A 53 -9.27 2.69 8.23
N ARG A 54 -9.09 4.00 8.05
CA ARG A 54 -8.59 4.57 6.79
C ARG A 54 -7.16 4.14 6.46
N LEU A 55 -6.29 4.00 7.47
CA LEU A 55 -4.92 3.51 7.28
C LEU A 55 -4.88 2.00 6.97
N GLN A 56 -5.82 1.22 7.49
CA GLN A 56 -6.00 -0.19 7.11
C GLN A 56 -6.50 -0.33 5.67
N GLU A 57 -7.49 0.49 5.25
CA GLU A 57 -7.94 0.57 3.85
C GLU A 57 -6.78 0.93 2.91
N LEU A 58 -5.96 1.90 3.30
CA LEU A 58 -4.76 2.29 2.56
C LEU A 58 -3.79 1.10 2.37
N ALA A 59 -3.50 0.34 3.43
CA ALA A 59 -2.66 -0.86 3.32
C ALA A 59 -3.25 -1.90 2.37
N GLY A 60 -4.57 -2.08 2.37
CA GLY A 60 -5.27 -2.94 1.41
C GLY A 60 -5.14 -2.46 -0.03
N ASN A 61 -5.30 -1.16 -0.26
CA ASN A 61 -5.16 -0.56 -1.60
C ASN A 61 -3.73 -0.70 -2.16
N LEU A 62 -2.70 -0.60 -1.31
CA LEU A 62 -1.31 -0.87 -1.70
C LEU A 62 -1.14 -2.29 -2.23
N ASP A 63 -1.66 -3.28 -1.49
CA ASP A 63 -1.54 -4.69 -1.85
C ASP A 63 -2.33 -5.01 -3.13
N ALA A 64 -3.52 -4.43 -3.31
CA ALA A 64 -4.31 -4.57 -4.53
C ALA A 64 -3.62 -3.97 -5.77
N ALA A 65 -3.00 -2.79 -5.61
CA ALA A 65 -2.23 -2.15 -6.68
C ALA A 65 -1.01 -3.00 -7.06
N ARG A 66 -0.31 -3.58 -6.07
CA ARG A 66 0.81 -4.51 -6.29
C ARG A 66 0.36 -5.78 -7.02
N ALA A 67 -0.74 -6.39 -6.58
CA ALA A 67 -1.29 -7.58 -7.23
C ALA A 67 -1.63 -7.33 -8.70
N THR A 68 -2.21 -6.15 -9.00
CA THR A 68 -2.52 -5.72 -10.38
C THR A 68 -1.26 -5.52 -11.22
N ARG A 69 -0.18 -4.95 -10.65
CA ARG A 69 1.11 -4.82 -11.36
C ARG A 69 1.73 -6.18 -11.66
N ARG A 70 1.74 -7.09 -10.68
CA ARG A 70 2.26 -8.46 -10.86
C ARG A 70 1.47 -9.25 -11.90
N SER A 71 0.14 -9.18 -11.88
CA SER A 71 -0.70 -9.86 -12.88
C SER A 71 -0.51 -9.29 -14.29
N ARG A 72 -0.25 -7.98 -14.43
CA ARG A 72 0.15 -7.37 -15.72
C ARG A 72 1.55 -7.77 -16.17
N ALA A 73 2.47 -8.01 -15.24
CA ALA A 73 3.80 -8.57 -15.55
C ALA A 73 3.77 -10.06 -15.92
N THR A 74 2.64 -10.77 -15.72
CA THR A 74 2.46 -12.19 -16.09
C THR A 74 1.30 -12.35 -17.07
N PRO A 75 1.50 -11.94 -18.32
CA PRO A 75 1.45 -12.92 -19.42
C PRO A 75 2.38 -12.53 -20.60
N GLY A 76 3.57 -13.16 -20.73
CA GLY A 76 4.35 -13.04 -21.97
C GLY A 76 5.86 -13.32 -21.95
N GLU A 77 6.53 -13.41 -20.79
CA GLU A 77 8.01 -13.51 -20.74
C GLU A 77 8.59 -14.93 -20.89
N ILE A 78 7.90 -15.88 -21.55
CA ILE A 78 8.51 -17.20 -21.89
C ILE A 78 8.33 -17.59 -23.37
N HIS A 79 8.01 -16.64 -24.26
CA HIS A 79 7.99 -16.95 -25.69
C HIS A 79 8.49 -15.81 -26.55
N LYS A 80 9.79 -15.49 -26.43
CA LYS A 80 10.62 -14.96 -27.54
C LYS A 80 12.07 -14.84 -27.09
N GLY A 81 12.85 -15.85 -27.45
CA GLY A 81 14.28 -15.91 -27.18
C GLY A 81 14.99 -16.93 -28.07
N PHE A 82 14.88 -16.70 -29.39
CA PHE A 82 15.78 -17.17 -30.47
C PHE A 82 15.89 -18.67 -30.77
N GLY A 83 15.79 -18.98 -32.08
CA GLY A 83 16.22 -20.25 -32.66
C GLY A 83 17.70 -20.26 -32.99
#